data_AF-A0A8J5Z330-F1
#
_entry.id   AF-A0A8J5Z330-F1
#
_cell.length_a   1.000
_cell.length_b   1.000
_cell.length_c   1.000
_cell.angle_alpha   90.00
_cell.angle_beta   90.00
_cell.angle_gamma   90.00
#
_symmetry.space_group_name_H-M   'P 1'
#
loop_
_entity.id
_entity.type
_entity.pdbx_description
1 polymer ?
#
loop_
_entity_poly.entity_id
_entity_poly.type
_entity_poly.pdbx_seq_one_letter_code
_entity_poly.pdbx_strand_id
1 'polypeptide(L)'
;MLTNYKQFYKRLWYLDLPSKVKITSWRISCNFLPTFNNLHYRRLAGFANCPRCQNEAEMSEHVFRDCLITKEIWEKLHVTWPIAVANTEYGE
;
A
#
# COMPACT_ATOMS: atom_id res chain seq x y z
N MET A 1 13.15 14.59 -11.87
CA MET A 1 12.00 13.73 -11.47
C MET A 1 12.36 12.25 -11.21
N LEU A 2 13.63 11.82 -11.32
CA LEU A 2 14.08 10.43 -11.03
C LEU A 2 14.85 10.29 -9.70
N THR A 3 15.20 11.40 -9.05
CA THR A 3 16.10 11.40 -7.88
C THR A 3 15.43 10.89 -6.61
N ASN A 4 14.10 10.99 -6.54
CA ASN A 4 13.33 10.66 -5.33
C ASN A 4 13.17 9.14 -5.12
N TYR A 5 12.86 8.36 -6.16
CA TYR A 5 12.68 6.91 -6.01
C TYR A 5 13.96 6.18 -5.62
N LYS A 6 15.13 6.64 -6.12
CA LYS A 6 16.42 6.01 -5.81
C LYS A 6 16.76 6.13 -4.33
N GLN A 7 16.52 7.31 -3.75
CA GLN A 7 16.71 7.54 -2.32
C GLN A 7 15.69 6.78 -1.48
N PHE A 8 14.42 6.75 -1.91
CA PHE A 8 13.37 5.96 -1.25
C PHE A 8 13.75 4.48 -1.16
N TYR A 9 14.10 3.85 -2.29
CA TYR A 9 14.47 2.43 -2.28
C TYR A 9 15.76 2.18 -1.51
N LYS A 10 16.74 3.09 -1.60
CA LYS A 10 17.96 3.01 -0.78
C LYS A 10 17.57 2.90 0.70
N ARG A 11 16.77 3.85 1.20
CA ARG A 11 16.27 3.83 2.59
C ARG A 11 15.52 2.55 2.94
N LEU A 12 14.60 2.10 2.07
CA LEU A 12 13.83 0.86 2.27
C LEU A 12 14.74 -0.35 2.49
N TRP A 13 15.81 -0.50 1.69
CA TRP A 13 16.72 -1.64 1.80
C TRP A 13 17.64 -1.58 3.01
N TYR A 14 17.96 -0.38 3.51
CA TYR A 14 18.76 -0.17 4.74
C TYR A 14 18.01 -0.40 6.04
N LEU A 15 16.67 -0.48 6.04
CA LEU A 15 15.91 -0.74 7.27
C LEU A 15 16.29 -2.11 7.87
N ASP A 16 16.33 -2.23 9.20
CA ASP A 16 16.53 -3.51 9.86
C ASP A 16 15.20 -4.29 9.94
N LEU A 17 14.74 -4.75 8.77
CA LEU A 17 13.49 -5.49 8.60
C LEU A 17 13.74 -6.84 7.92
N PRO A 18 12.92 -7.86 8.19
CA PRO A 18 12.98 -9.11 7.46
C PRO A 18 12.85 -8.88 5.95
N SER A 19 13.63 -9.60 5.13
CA SER A 19 13.63 -9.45 3.67
C SER A 19 12.24 -9.58 3.05
N LYS A 20 11.38 -10.44 3.62
CA LYS A 20 9.99 -10.60 3.17
C LYS A 20 9.18 -9.30 3.29
N VAL A 21 9.38 -8.54 4.37
CA VAL A 21 8.70 -7.25 4.58
C VAL A 21 9.21 -6.24 3.55
N LYS A 22 10.54 -6.12 3.38
CA LYS A 22 11.15 -5.21 2.40
C LYS A 22 10.66 -5.49 0.97
N ILE A 23 10.64 -6.76 0.55
CA ILE A 23 10.17 -7.18 -0.77
C ILE A 23 8.68 -6.86 -0.95
N THR A 24 7.85 -7.14 0.07
CA THR A 24 6.42 -6.80 0.03
C THR A 24 6.22 -5.29 -0.10
N SER A 25 6.93 -4.47 0.68
CA SER A 25 6.87 -3.01 0.59
C SER A 25 7.29 -2.51 -0.79
N TRP A 26 8.36 -3.06 -1.37
CA TRP A 26 8.78 -2.74 -2.73
C TRP A 26 7.70 -3.10 -3.76
N ARG A 27 7.08 -4.29 -3.65
CA ARG A 27 5.96 -4.69 -4.52
C ARG A 27 4.77 -3.74 -4.41
N ILE A 28 4.46 -3.25 -3.20
CA ILE A 28 3.39 -2.27 -2.98
C ILE A 28 3.73 -0.96 -3.70
N SER A 29 4.94 -0.43 -3.52
CA SER A 29 5.39 0.83 -4.14
C SER A 29 5.38 0.78 -5.68
N CYS A 30 5.53 -0.41 -6.26
CA CYS A 30 5.47 -0.62 -7.71
C CYS A 30 4.09 -1.08 -8.20
N ASN A 31 3.06 -1.11 -7.34
CA ASN A 31 1.73 -1.65 -7.63
C ASN A 31 1.77 -3.07 -8.26
N PHE A 32 2.66 -3.92 -7.76
CA PHE A 32 2.88 -5.30 -8.23
C PHE A 32 2.19 -6.36 -7.37
N LEU A 33 1.41 -5.97 -6.37
CA LEU A 33 0.59 -6.94 -5.64
C LEU A 33 -0.54 -7.47 -6.53
N PRO A 34 -0.91 -8.75 -6.39
CA PRO A 34 -2.02 -9.35 -7.14
C PRO A 34 -3.36 -8.97 -6.51
N THR A 35 -3.62 -7.66 -6.36
CA THR A 35 -4.91 -7.18 -5.90
C THR A 35 -5.97 -7.38 -6.98
N PHE A 36 -7.25 -7.50 -6.62
CA PHE A 36 -8.34 -7.65 -7.58
C PHE A 36 -8.40 -6.49 -8.58
N ASN A 37 -8.01 -5.26 -8.19
CA ASN A 37 -7.86 -4.17 -9.14
C ASN A 37 -6.78 -4.48 -10.22
N ASN A 38 -5.62 -4.96 -9.81
CA ASN A 38 -4.53 -5.31 -10.75
C ASN A 38 -4.85 -6.56 -11.58
N LEU A 39 -5.52 -7.56 -10.99
CA LEU A 39 -5.98 -8.75 -11.70
C LEU A 39 -7.06 -8.40 -12.73
N HIS A 40 -8.01 -7.55 -12.38
CA HIS A 40 -9.03 -7.04 -13.29
C HIS A 40 -8.40 -6.24 -14.44
N TYR A 41 -7.44 -5.35 -14.14
CA TYR A 41 -6.69 -4.62 -15.16
C TYR A 41 -5.98 -5.56 -16.15
N ARG A 42 -5.44 -6.68 -15.66
CA ARG A 42 -4.81 -7.72 -16.48
C ARG A 42 -5.80 -8.71 -17.12
N ARG A 43 -7.11 -8.49 -16.97
CA ARG A 43 -8.19 -9.37 -17.45
C ARG A 43 -8.12 -10.80 -16.89
N LEU A 44 -7.54 -10.95 -15.69
CA LEU A 44 -7.45 -12.22 -14.97
C LEU A 44 -8.58 -12.41 -13.95
N ALA A 45 -9.33 -11.35 -13.63
CA ALA A 45 -10.50 -11.38 -12.76
C ALA A 45 -11.65 -10.58 -13.38
N GLY A 46 -12.89 -11.04 -13.20
CA GLY A 46 -14.10 -10.39 -13.72
C GLY A 46 -14.63 -9.24 -12.87
N PHE A 47 -14.04 -8.99 -11.71
CA PHE A 47 -14.41 -7.92 -10.79
C PHE A 47 -13.17 -7.35 -10.10
N ALA A 48 -13.26 -6.09 -9.68
CA ALA A 48 -12.18 -5.39 -8.99
C ALA A 48 -12.46 -5.19 -7.50
N ASN A 49 -13.68 -5.46 -7.02
CA ASN A 49 -14.11 -5.19 -5.65
C ASN A 49 -13.26 -5.93 -4.60
N CYS A 50 -13.02 -5.26 -3.48
CA CYS A 50 -12.34 -5.81 -2.33
C CYS A 50 -13.16 -6.96 -1.71
N PRO A 51 -12.61 -8.18 -1.61
CA PRO A 51 -13.35 -9.32 -1.07
C PRO A 51 -13.64 -9.18 0.43
N ARG A 52 -12.91 -8.29 1.13
CA ARG A 52 -13.06 -8.04 2.57
C ARG A 52 -14.26 -7.15 2.90
N CYS A 53 -14.36 -5.98 2.27
CA CYS A 53 -15.42 -5.02 2.57
C CYS A 53 -16.52 -4.98 1.51
N GLN A 54 -16.27 -5.56 0.33
CA GLN A 54 -17.18 -5.61 -0.84
C GLN A 54 -17.64 -4.25 -1.39
N ASN A 55 -17.10 -3.13 -0.87
CA ASN A 55 -17.59 -1.78 -1.18
C ASN A 55 -16.82 -1.08 -2.31
N GLU A 56 -15.48 -1.12 -2.26
CA GLU A 56 -14.60 -0.42 -3.21
C GLU A 56 -13.67 -1.38 -3.94
N ALA A 57 -13.00 -0.90 -5.00
CA ALA A 57 -11.96 -1.67 -5.69
C ALA A 57 -10.78 -2.02 -4.76
N GLU A 58 -10.26 -3.23 -4.88
CA GLU A 58 -9.10 -3.70 -4.14
C GLU A 58 -7.81 -3.07 -4.69
N MET A 59 -7.55 -1.83 -4.31
CA MET A 59 -6.27 -1.16 -4.55
C MET A 59 -5.34 -1.37 -3.34
N SER A 60 -4.03 -1.17 -3.53
CA SER A 60 -3.06 -1.35 -2.44
C SER A 60 -3.38 -0.40 -1.26
N GLU A 61 -3.69 0.86 -1.55
CA GLU A 61 -4.09 1.87 -0.58
C GLU A 61 -5.36 1.45 0.17
N HIS A 62 -6.34 0.91 -0.56
CA HIS A 62 -7.56 0.40 0.05
C HIS A 62 -7.25 -0.74 1.00
N VAL A 63 -6.50 -1.76 0.56
CA VAL A 63 -6.18 -2.93 1.40
C VAL A 63 -5.43 -2.58 2.67
N PHE A 64 -4.47 -1.65 2.61
CA PHE A 64 -3.61 -1.33 3.76
C PHE A 64 -4.11 -0.17 4.62
N ARG A 65 -5.00 0.70 4.11
CA ARG A 65 -5.42 1.92 4.82
C ARG A 65 -6.93 2.16 4.78
N ASP A 66 -7.56 2.14 3.61
CA ASP A 66 -8.92 2.67 3.48
C ASP A 66 -10.03 1.66 3.77
N CYS A 67 -9.73 0.35 3.66
CA CYS A 67 -10.65 -0.74 3.92
C CYS A 67 -11.16 -0.74 5.36
N LEU A 68 -12.47 -0.87 5.53
CA LEU A 68 -13.13 -0.93 6.85
C LEU A 68 -12.52 -1.99 7.76
N ILE A 69 -12.33 -3.21 7.23
CA ILE A 69 -11.72 -4.32 7.97
C ILE A 69 -10.28 -3.99 8.40
N THR A 70 -9.52 -3.29 7.55
CA THR A 70 -8.16 -2.90 7.86
C THR A 70 -8.12 -1.82 8.95
N LYS A 71 -9.04 -0.84 8.90
CA LYS A 71 -9.19 0.17 9.96
C LYS A 71 -9.50 -0.47 11.31
N GLU A 72 -10.42 -1.42 11.37
CA GLU A 72 -10.73 -2.17 12.59
C GLU A 72 -9.50 -2.91 13.16
N ILE A 73 -8.65 -3.47 12.29
CA ILE A 73 -7.40 -4.12 12.72
C ILE A 73 -6.43 -3.10 13.32
N TRP A 74 -6.26 -1.95 12.67
CA TRP A 74 -5.40 -0.89 13.18
C TRP A 74 -5.86 -0.37 14.54
N GLU A 75 -7.18 -0.18 14.72
CA GLU A 75 -7.79 0.19 15.99
C GLU A 75 -7.49 -0.84 17.09
N LYS A 76 -7.66 -2.14 16.78
CA LYS A 76 -7.34 -3.24 17.72
C LYS A 76 -5.86 -3.32 18.09
N LEU A 77 -4.97 -2.90 17.19
CA LEU A 77 -3.53 -2.83 17.44
C LEU A 77 -3.09 -1.51 18.08
N HIS A 78 -4.03 -0.60 18.38
CA HIS A 78 -3.76 0.74 18.87
C HIS A 78 -2.80 1.53 17.96
N VAL A 79 -2.89 1.30 16.65
CA VAL A 79 -2.12 2.02 15.63
C VAL A 79 -2.98 3.14 15.08
N THR A 80 -2.64 4.38 15.42
CA THR A 80 -3.28 5.55 14.82
C THR A 80 -2.65 5.83 13.48
N TRP A 81 -3.42 5.73 12.39
CA TRP A 81 -2.94 6.22 11.10
C TRP A 81 -2.84 7.75 11.17
N PRO A 82 -1.68 8.37 10.87
CA PRO A 82 -1.60 9.82 10.81
C PRO A 82 -2.55 10.32 9.72
N ILE A 83 -3.64 10.96 10.15
CA ILE A 83 -4.58 11.65 9.25
C ILE A 83 -3.76 12.72 8.56
N ALA A 84 -3.49 12.50 7.28
CA ALA A 84 -2.74 13.34 6.36
C ALA A 84 -2.12 14.60 6.99
N VAL A 85 -0.81 14.57 7.24
CA VAL A 85 -0.03 15.79 7.02
C VAL A 85 -0.02 15.99 5.50
N ALA A 86 -1.12 16.56 4.98
CA ALA A 86 -1.00 17.41 3.81
C ALA A 86 0.09 18.42 4.17
N ASN A 87 1.13 18.52 3.35
CA ASN A 87 2.38 19.26 3.58
C ASN A 87 3.53 18.45 4.22
N THR A 88 3.86 17.27 3.68
CA THR A 88 5.29 17.09 3.38
C THR A 88 5.54 17.86 2.11
N GLU A 89 5.97 19.10 2.29
CA GLU A 89 6.85 19.78 1.37
C GLU A 89 7.76 18.72 0.74
N TYR A 90 7.62 18.49 -0.56
CA TYR A 90 8.74 18.00 -1.34
C TYR A 90 9.77 19.13 -1.34
N GLY A 91 10.45 19.29 -0.21
CA GLY A 91 11.52 20.24 0.00
C GLY A 91 12.77 19.74 -0.70
N GLU A 92 13.12 20.50 -1.74
CA GLU A 92 14.37 20.55 -2.52
C GLU A 92 14.65 19.42 -3.53
#